data_AF-A0A7M7P5P6-F1
#
_entry.id   AF-A0A7M7P5P6-F1
#
_cell.length_a   1.000
_cell.length_b   1.000
_cell.length_c   1.000
_cell.angle_alpha   90.00
_cell.angle_beta   90.00
_cell.angle_gamma   90.00
#
_symmetry.space_group_name_H-M   'P 1'
#
loop_
_entity.id
_entity.type
_entity.pdbx_description
1 polymer ?
#
loop_
_entity_poly.entity_id
_entity_poly.type
_entity_poly.pdbx_seq_one_letter_code
_entity_poly.pdbx_strand_id
1 'polypeptide(L)'
;MGKTKAIFIGTMFRIVVLSLVISVVYGSITAPNFADGRTVIVHLFEWKWTDIADECERFIGPHKFAGVQVSPPSEHLIFSTNPYNPPYPYPWWERYQPLSYQLNSRSGTAEEFADMVARCLDVDVRIYVDAVINHMAGGSYDFPGVPFTENDFNVKLGLCPTDDGGIHDINNTVEMRYCNLLGLSDIHYGELNDYYGRDKILAQL
;
A
#
# COMPACT_ATOMS: atom_id res chain seq x y z
N MET A 1 -26.34 -12.23 54.07
CA MET A 1 -26.31 -13.04 52.83
C MET A 1 -26.70 -12.28 51.54
N GLY A 2 -27.59 -11.27 51.57
CA GLY A 2 -28.04 -10.58 50.34
C GLY A 2 -27.03 -9.62 49.68
N LYS A 3 -26.25 -8.86 50.47
CA LYS A 3 -25.32 -7.85 49.94
C LYS A 3 -24.14 -8.44 49.14
N THR A 4 -23.62 -9.58 49.58
CA THR A 4 -22.48 -10.26 48.93
C THR A 4 -22.84 -10.84 47.56
N LYS A 5 -24.08 -11.36 47.41
CA LYS A 5 -24.60 -11.85 46.11
C LYS A 5 -24.78 -10.71 45.10
N ALA A 6 -25.30 -9.56 45.53
CA ALA A 6 -25.50 -8.40 44.66
C ALA A 6 -24.16 -7.82 44.13
N ILE A 7 -23.12 -7.79 44.96
CA ILE A 7 -21.77 -7.37 44.55
C ILE A 7 -21.17 -8.35 43.54
N PHE A 8 -21.31 -9.66 43.76
CA PHE A 8 -20.83 -10.69 42.84
C PHE A 8 -21.50 -10.61 41.46
N ILE A 9 -22.84 -10.42 41.43
CA ILE A 9 -23.60 -10.29 40.18
C ILE A 9 -23.21 -9.01 39.44
N GLY A 10 -23.03 -7.89 40.15
CA GLY A 10 -22.60 -6.62 39.54
C GLY A 10 -21.19 -6.67 38.95
N THR A 11 -20.25 -7.34 39.62
CA THR A 11 -18.88 -7.53 39.11
C THR A 11 -18.86 -8.48 37.90
N MET A 12 -19.62 -9.58 37.95
CA MET A 12 -19.70 -10.54 36.84
C MET A 12 -20.34 -9.92 35.59
N PHE A 13 -21.38 -9.09 35.76
CA PHE A 13 -22.01 -8.34 34.67
C PHE A 13 -21.03 -7.34 34.02
N ARG A 14 -20.24 -6.61 34.82
CA ARG A 14 -19.20 -5.70 34.31
C ARG A 14 -18.10 -6.41 33.53
N ILE A 15 -17.66 -7.58 34.01
CA ILE A 15 -16.66 -8.39 33.31
C ILE A 15 -17.21 -8.88 31.96
N VAL A 16 -18.44 -9.41 31.93
CA VAL A 16 -19.07 -9.87 30.67
C VAL A 16 -19.23 -8.73 29.67
N VAL A 17 -19.69 -7.56 30.11
CA VAL A 17 -19.81 -6.37 29.24
C VAL A 17 -18.45 -5.92 28.71
N LEU A 18 -17.42 -5.88 29.57
CA LEU A 18 -16.06 -5.50 29.15
C LEU A 18 -15.49 -6.51 28.15
N SER A 19 -15.68 -7.82 28.36
CA SER A 19 -15.27 -8.87 27.43
C SER A 19 -15.99 -8.78 26.08
N LEU A 20 -17.29 -8.50 26.06
CA LEU A 20 -18.06 -8.30 24.83
C LEU A 20 -17.57 -7.08 24.05
N VAL A 21 -17.31 -5.95 24.73
CA VAL A 21 -16.77 -4.74 24.10
C VAL A 21 -15.40 -5.01 23.51
N ILE A 22 -14.52 -5.71 24.24
CA ILE A 22 -13.20 -6.09 23.75
C ILE A 22 -13.32 -6.99 22.50
N SER A 23 -14.14 -8.03 22.52
CA SER A 23 -14.32 -8.93 21.36
C SER A 23 -14.89 -8.24 20.12
N VAL A 24 -15.83 -7.30 20.29
CA VAL A 24 -16.38 -6.51 19.18
C VAL A 24 -15.30 -5.59 18.60
N VAL A 25 -14.53 -4.92 19.45
CA VAL A 25 -13.45 -4.02 19.02
C VAL A 25 -12.35 -4.79 18.28
N TYR A 26 -11.89 -5.93 18.80
CA TYR A 26 -10.88 -6.75 18.11
C TYR A 26 -11.36 -7.27 16.75
N GLY A 27 -12.64 -7.67 16.62
CA GLY A 27 -13.20 -8.11 15.35
C GLY A 27 -13.25 -7.04 14.26
N SER A 28 -13.44 -5.77 14.64
CA SER A 28 -13.49 -4.65 13.69
C SER A 28 -12.12 -4.14 13.24
N ILE A 29 -11.06 -4.29 14.05
CA ILE A 29 -9.73 -3.75 13.72
C ILE A 29 -8.94 -4.69 12.79
N THR A 30 -9.29 -5.98 12.72
CA THR A 30 -8.60 -6.98 11.88
C THR A 30 -9.45 -7.50 10.72
N ALA A 31 -10.62 -6.91 10.47
CA ALA A 31 -11.50 -7.37 9.41
C ALA A 31 -10.97 -6.87 8.05
N PRO A 32 -10.73 -7.76 7.07
CA PRO A 32 -10.28 -7.36 5.74
C PRO A 32 -11.34 -6.61 4.92
N ASN A 33 -12.46 -6.17 5.53
CA ASN A 33 -13.60 -5.50 4.90
C ASN A 33 -14.35 -6.32 3.84
N PHE A 34 -14.22 -7.64 3.86
CA PHE A 34 -14.94 -8.54 2.95
C PHE A 34 -16.46 -8.49 3.19
N ALA A 35 -17.25 -8.67 2.13
CA ALA A 35 -18.66 -8.98 2.30
C ALA A 35 -18.84 -10.40 2.88
N ASP A 36 -19.99 -10.65 3.51
CA ASP A 36 -20.26 -11.90 4.22
C ASP A 36 -20.10 -13.12 3.30
N GLY A 37 -19.43 -14.15 3.82
CA GLY A 37 -19.23 -15.42 3.11
C GLY A 37 -18.14 -15.40 2.03
N ARG A 38 -17.30 -14.34 1.96
CA ARG A 38 -16.15 -14.24 1.06
C ARG A 38 -14.84 -14.22 1.86
N THR A 39 -13.81 -14.93 1.41
CA THR A 39 -12.55 -15.11 2.18
C THR A 39 -11.26 -15.05 1.36
N VAL A 40 -11.35 -15.04 0.02
CA VAL A 40 -10.19 -15.13 -0.87
C VAL A 40 -10.09 -13.86 -1.71
N ILE A 41 -8.89 -13.29 -1.79
CA ILE A 41 -8.56 -12.26 -2.79
C ILE A 41 -7.71 -12.86 -3.91
N VAL A 42 -7.70 -12.22 -5.07
CA VAL A 42 -6.87 -12.59 -6.23
C VAL A 42 -5.98 -11.41 -6.64
N HIS A 43 -4.72 -11.68 -6.96
CA HIS A 43 -3.84 -10.68 -7.55
C HIS A 43 -3.93 -10.74 -9.08
N LEU A 44 -4.59 -9.76 -9.68
CA LEU A 44 -4.66 -9.60 -11.14
C LEU A 44 -3.47 -8.78 -11.63
N PHE A 45 -2.30 -9.42 -11.58
CA PHE A 45 -1.01 -8.80 -11.87
C PHE A 45 -0.94 -8.24 -13.30
N GLU A 46 -0.68 -6.94 -13.42
CA GLU A 46 -0.56 -6.16 -14.66
C GLU A 46 -1.84 -6.01 -15.51
N TRP A 47 -3.01 -6.33 -14.96
CA TRP A 47 -4.28 -6.15 -15.67
C TRP A 47 -4.66 -4.67 -15.79
N LYS A 48 -5.35 -4.32 -16.88
CA LYS A 48 -5.93 -2.98 -17.07
C LYS A 48 -7.16 -2.79 -16.19
N TRP A 49 -7.46 -1.55 -15.80
CA TRP A 49 -8.61 -1.24 -14.95
C TRP A 49 -9.94 -1.71 -15.57
N THR A 50 -10.10 -1.51 -16.88
CA THR A 50 -11.29 -1.96 -17.62
C THR A 50 -11.46 -3.47 -17.59
N ASP A 51 -10.37 -4.23 -17.73
CA ASP A 51 -10.42 -5.69 -17.72
C ASP A 51 -10.76 -6.21 -16.31
N ILE A 52 -10.24 -5.57 -15.27
CA ILE A 52 -10.57 -5.91 -13.87
C ILE A 52 -12.05 -5.60 -13.57
N ALA A 53 -12.57 -4.47 -14.04
CA ALA A 53 -13.97 -4.10 -13.87
C ALA A 53 -14.90 -5.16 -14.48
N ASP A 54 -14.62 -5.56 -15.73
CA ASP A 54 -15.36 -6.63 -16.41
C ASP A 54 -15.21 -7.98 -15.70
N GLU A 55 -14.00 -8.29 -15.18
CA GLU A 55 -13.72 -9.52 -14.43
C GLU A 55 -14.51 -9.59 -13.12
N CYS A 56 -14.62 -8.46 -12.41
CA CYS A 56 -15.42 -8.32 -11.20
C CYS A 56 -16.86 -8.74 -11.44
N GLU A 57 -17.48 -8.23 -12.49
CA GLU A 57 -18.89 -8.48 -12.80
C GLU A 57 -19.12 -9.90 -13.34
N ARG A 58 -18.27 -10.35 -14.28
CA ARG A 58 -18.52 -11.60 -15.02
C ARG A 58 -18.04 -12.85 -14.29
N PHE A 59 -17.07 -12.74 -13.38
CA PHE A 59 -16.44 -13.91 -12.76
C PHE A 59 -16.21 -13.77 -11.25
N ILE A 60 -15.44 -12.77 -10.81
CA ILE A 60 -14.95 -12.67 -9.42
C ILE A 60 -16.12 -12.48 -8.44
N GLY A 61 -17.06 -11.59 -8.77
CA GLY A 61 -18.30 -11.35 -8.02
C GLY A 61 -19.14 -12.62 -7.89
N PRO A 62 -19.59 -13.23 -9.01
CA PRO A 62 -20.38 -14.47 -9.00
C PRO A 62 -19.73 -15.65 -8.26
N HIS A 63 -18.40 -15.76 -8.31
CA HIS A 63 -17.64 -16.84 -7.65
C HIS A 63 -17.22 -16.51 -6.21
N LYS A 64 -17.73 -15.42 -5.63
CA LYS A 64 -17.55 -15.06 -4.20
C LYS A 64 -16.10 -14.82 -3.77
N PHE A 65 -15.25 -14.37 -4.69
CA PHE A 65 -13.98 -13.75 -4.32
C PHE A 65 -14.27 -12.45 -3.56
N ALA A 66 -13.49 -12.20 -2.52
CA ALA A 66 -13.66 -11.07 -1.62
C ALA A 66 -13.06 -9.77 -2.16
N GLY A 67 -12.06 -9.88 -3.03
CA GLY A 67 -11.42 -8.72 -3.62
C GLY A 67 -10.29 -9.03 -4.58
N VAL A 68 -9.74 -7.96 -5.13
CA VAL A 68 -8.64 -7.96 -6.10
C VAL A 68 -7.50 -7.12 -5.57
N GLN A 69 -6.29 -7.69 -5.53
CA GLN A 69 -5.07 -6.89 -5.45
C GLN A 69 -4.71 -6.41 -6.86
N VAL A 70 -4.50 -5.11 -6.99
CA VAL A 70 -4.13 -4.45 -8.24
C VAL A 70 -2.65 -4.06 -8.23
N SER A 71 -2.01 -4.05 -9.39
CA SER A 71 -0.64 -3.50 -9.54
C SER A 71 -0.61 -1.99 -9.22
N PRO A 72 0.58 -1.41 -8.93
CA PRO A 72 0.68 -0.02 -8.49
C PRO A 72 -0.01 0.96 -9.45
N PRO A 73 -1.01 1.75 -9.00
CA PRO A 73 -1.81 2.60 -9.89
C PRO A 73 -1.18 3.97 -10.13
N SER A 74 -0.16 4.34 -9.34
CA SER A 74 0.54 5.61 -9.44
C SER A 74 1.38 5.71 -10.72
N GLU A 75 1.60 6.94 -11.18
CA GLU A 75 2.53 7.27 -12.24
C GLU A 75 3.93 6.72 -11.92
N HIS A 76 4.51 6.03 -12.90
CA HIS A 76 5.77 5.31 -12.75
C HIS A 76 6.70 5.54 -13.94
N LEU A 77 7.96 5.20 -13.76
CA LEU A 77 8.96 5.30 -14.82
C LEU A 77 8.60 4.36 -15.99
N ILE A 78 8.92 4.79 -17.20
CA ILE A 78 8.67 4.00 -18.42
C ILE A 78 10.02 3.65 -19.05
N PHE A 79 10.35 2.36 -19.10
CA PHE A 79 11.56 1.89 -19.79
C PHE A 79 11.23 1.45 -21.21
N SER A 80 11.48 2.32 -22.19
CA SER A 80 11.44 1.94 -23.61
C SER A 80 12.57 0.98 -23.99
N THR A 81 13.65 0.97 -23.20
CA THR A 81 14.68 -0.08 -23.14
C THR A 81 15.12 -0.20 -21.67
N ASN A 82 15.34 -1.41 -21.18
CA ASN A 82 15.78 -1.64 -19.80
C ASN A 82 17.30 -1.96 -19.75
N PRO A 83 18.01 -1.62 -18.65
CA PRO A 83 19.46 -1.78 -18.55
C PRO A 83 19.91 -3.24 -18.29
N TYR A 84 18.99 -4.15 -18.04
CA TYR A 84 19.25 -5.56 -17.75
C TYR A 84 19.16 -6.43 -19.01
N ASN A 85 19.80 -7.60 -18.96
CA ASN A 85 19.85 -8.55 -20.08
C ASN A 85 18.82 -9.68 -19.86
N PRO A 86 17.89 -9.96 -20.79
CA PRO A 86 17.69 -9.28 -22.07
C PRO A 86 16.97 -7.92 -21.93
N PRO A 87 17.27 -6.93 -22.80
CA PRO A 87 16.76 -5.57 -22.68
C PRO A 87 15.33 -5.44 -23.22
N TYR A 88 14.40 -6.24 -22.68
CA TYR A 88 12.99 -6.14 -23.03
C TYR A 88 12.41 -4.77 -22.65
N PRO A 89 11.64 -4.13 -23.53
CA PRO A 89 10.95 -2.90 -23.18
C PRO A 89 9.82 -3.17 -22.17
N TYR A 90 9.44 -2.15 -21.40
CA TYR A 90 8.30 -2.13 -20.48
C TYR A 90 8.28 -3.29 -19.46
N PRO A 91 9.37 -3.53 -18.73
CA PRO A 91 9.42 -4.57 -17.71
C PRO A 91 8.37 -4.31 -16.62
N TRP A 92 7.86 -5.37 -16.00
CA TRP A 92 6.84 -5.27 -14.96
C TRP A 92 7.31 -4.45 -13.75
N TRP A 93 8.60 -4.54 -13.42
CA TRP A 93 9.18 -3.89 -12.24
C TRP A 93 9.29 -2.36 -12.39
N GLU A 94 9.06 -1.79 -13.57
CA GLU A 94 9.03 -0.33 -13.73
C GLU A 94 7.91 0.33 -12.92
N ARG A 95 6.82 -0.40 -12.64
CA ARG A 95 5.71 0.08 -11.80
C ARG A 95 6.08 0.30 -10.33
N TYR A 96 7.20 -0.26 -9.90
CA TYR A 96 7.76 -0.07 -8.57
C TYR A 96 8.80 1.05 -8.55
N GLN A 97 8.78 1.94 -9.55
CA GLN A 97 9.59 3.15 -9.61
C GLN A 97 8.69 4.38 -9.80
N PRO A 98 8.03 4.84 -8.73
CA PRO A 98 7.08 5.96 -8.81
C PRO A 98 7.77 7.26 -9.23
N LEU A 99 7.05 8.08 -10.01
CA LEU A 99 7.44 9.45 -10.35
C LEU A 99 6.53 10.47 -9.66
N SER A 100 5.25 10.13 -9.50
CA SER A 100 4.28 10.88 -8.70
C SER A 100 3.21 9.93 -8.17
N TYR A 101 2.24 10.47 -7.42
CA TYR A 101 1.09 9.70 -6.93
C TYR A 101 -0.18 9.91 -7.77
N GLN A 102 -0.07 10.54 -8.94
CA GLN A 102 -1.19 10.62 -9.88
C GLN A 102 -1.62 9.20 -10.30
N LEU A 103 -2.93 8.95 -10.33
CA LEU A 103 -3.49 7.67 -10.78
C LEU A 103 -3.50 7.61 -12.31
N ASN A 104 -2.32 7.48 -12.91
CA ASN A 104 -2.15 7.36 -14.35
C ASN A 104 -1.00 6.40 -14.63
N SER A 105 -1.34 5.17 -14.98
CA SER A 105 -0.38 4.08 -15.15
C SER A 105 -0.63 3.33 -16.45
N ARG A 106 0.22 2.34 -16.75
CA ARG A 106 0.00 1.42 -17.88
C ARG A 106 -1.36 0.70 -17.85
N SER A 107 -1.97 0.55 -16.68
CA SER A 107 -3.29 -0.08 -16.53
C SER A 107 -4.46 0.83 -16.90
N GLY A 108 -4.27 2.15 -16.96
CA GLY A 108 -5.31 3.12 -17.29
C GLY A 108 -5.26 4.43 -16.49
N THR A 109 -6.23 5.30 -16.75
CA THR A 109 -6.37 6.63 -16.15
C THR A 109 -7.06 6.59 -14.78
N ALA A 110 -7.13 7.75 -14.12
CA ALA A 110 -7.80 7.91 -12.82
C ALA A 110 -9.31 7.64 -12.93
N GLU A 111 -9.93 8.04 -14.03
CA GLU A 111 -11.35 7.80 -14.31
C GLU A 111 -11.63 6.31 -14.49
N GLU A 112 -10.79 5.61 -15.24
CA GLU A 112 -10.90 4.15 -15.43
C GLU A 112 -10.66 3.40 -14.12
N PHE A 113 -9.72 3.86 -13.28
CA PHE A 113 -9.50 3.30 -11.95
C PHE A 113 -10.73 3.49 -11.05
N ALA A 114 -11.31 4.69 -11.03
CA ALA A 114 -12.51 4.98 -10.24
C ALA A 114 -13.73 4.17 -10.71
N ASP A 115 -13.91 4.01 -12.03
CA ASP A 115 -14.95 3.16 -12.63
C ASP A 115 -14.78 1.70 -12.19
N MET A 116 -13.56 1.16 -12.29
CA MET A 116 -13.25 -0.20 -11.83
C MET A 116 -13.56 -0.39 -10.35
N VAL A 117 -13.15 0.53 -9.47
CA VAL A 117 -13.44 0.45 -8.03
C VAL A 117 -14.96 0.44 -7.78
N ALA A 118 -15.71 1.32 -8.45
CA ALA A 118 -17.15 1.40 -8.30
C ALA A 118 -17.86 0.12 -8.76
N ARG A 119 -17.56 -0.35 -9.97
CA ARG A 119 -18.17 -1.56 -10.54
C ARG A 119 -17.84 -2.83 -9.76
N CYS A 120 -16.59 -2.97 -9.28
CA CYS A 120 -16.22 -4.08 -8.41
C CYS A 120 -16.95 -4.02 -7.06
N LEU A 121 -17.08 -2.82 -6.48
CA LEU A 121 -17.81 -2.62 -5.23
C LEU A 121 -19.29 -2.99 -5.35
N ASP A 122 -19.94 -2.65 -6.47
CA ASP A 122 -21.35 -2.96 -6.75
C ASP A 122 -21.66 -4.48 -6.77
N VAL A 123 -20.63 -5.31 -6.95
CA VAL A 123 -20.73 -6.78 -6.91
C VAL A 123 -20.03 -7.41 -5.70
N ASP A 124 -19.87 -6.62 -4.62
CA ASP A 124 -19.26 -6.98 -3.33
C ASP A 124 -17.79 -7.44 -3.43
N VAL A 125 -17.04 -6.90 -4.39
CA VAL A 125 -15.61 -7.17 -4.58
C VAL A 125 -14.80 -5.94 -4.17
N ARG A 126 -13.92 -6.09 -3.18
CA ARG A 126 -13.02 -5.01 -2.72
C ARG A 126 -11.80 -4.87 -3.62
N ILE A 127 -11.26 -3.66 -3.71
CA ILE A 127 -9.97 -3.40 -4.38
C ILE A 127 -8.91 -3.14 -3.31
N TYR A 128 -7.77 -3.81 -3.43
CA TYR A 128 -6.58 -3.63 -2.60
C TYR A 128 -5.46 -3.10 -3.47
N VAL A 129 -5.02 -1.88 -3.20
CA VAL A 129 -3.96 -1.23 -3.96
C VAL A 129 -2.59 -1.71 -3.48
N ASP A 130 -1.70 -2.05 -4.42
CA ASP A 130 -0.28 -2.18 -4.16
C ASP A 130 0.34 -0.78 -4.01
N ALA A 131 0.60 -0.38 -2.76
CA ALA A 131 1.07 0.96 -2.40
C ALA A 131 2.60 1.00 -2.34
N VAL A 132 3.24 1.55 -3.38
CA VAL A 132 4.69 1.74 -3.42
C VAL A 132 5.06 3.06 -2.74
N ILE A 133 5.28 2.99 -1.44
CA ILE A 133 5.53 4.15 -0.58
C ILE A 133 6.93 4.17 0.03
N ASN A 134 7.74 3.12 -0.10
CA ASN A 134 9.07 3.13 0.50
C ASN A 134 10.01 4.12 -0.19
N HIS A 135 9.99 4.13 -1.52
CA HIS A 135 10.97 4.80 -2.36
C HIS A 135 10.30 5.43 -3.60
N MET A 136 11.05 6.30 -4.27
CA MET A 136 10.75 6.79 -5.61
C MET A 136 11.63 6.10 -6.66
N ALA A 137 11.49 6.46 -7.94
CA ALA A 137 12.33 5.92 -9.00
C ALA A 137 13.83 6.12 -8.74
N GLY A 138 14.64 5.16 -9.17
CA GLY A 138 16.09 5.23 -8.96
C GLY A 138 16.76 6.29 -9.83
N GLY A 139 17.90 6.81 -9.36
CA GLY A 139 18.73 7.75 -10.13
C GLY A 139 18.30 9.22 -10.10
N SER A 140 17.21 9.57 -9.40
CA SER A 140 16.79 10.94 -9.13
C SER A 140 16.46 11.15 -7.65
N TYR A 141 16.57 12.37 -7.17
CA TYR A 141 16.10 12.83 -5.85
C TYR A 141 15.24 14.10 -5.96
N ASP A 142 14.77 14.39 -7.18
CA ASP A 142 13.87 15.50 -7.49
C ASP A 142 12.65 14.94 -8.22
N PHE A 143 11.48 15.10 -7.60
CA PHE A 143 10.20 14.56 -8.06
C PHE A 143 9.13 15.65 -7.98
N PRO A 144 9.08 16.58 -8.95
CA PRO A 144 8.15 17.72 -8.93
C PRO A 144 6.67 17.32 -8.95
N GLY A 145 6.35 16.09 -9.36
CA GLY A 145 4.98 15.54 -9.32
C GLY A 145 4.42 15.32 -7.90
N VAL A 146 5.28 15.25 -6.87
CA VAL A 146 4.87 15.12 -5.44
C VAL A 146 5.07 16.41 -4.63
N PRO A 147 5.67 17.44 -5.23
CA PRO A 147 7.07 17.90 -5.07
C PRO A 147 7.91 17.31 -3.92
N PHE A 148 8.74 16.31 -4.21
CA PHE A 148 9.90 15.95 -3.37
C PHE A 148 11.20 16.54 -3.92
N THR A 149 12.09 16.89 -3.01
CA THR A 149 13.44 17.42 -3.26
C THR A 149 14.48 16.56 -2.55
N GLU A 150 15.78 16.85 -2.70
CA GLU A 150 16.84 16.09 -2.05
C GLU A 150 16.67 16.01 -0.52
N ASN A 151 16.09 17.02 0.12
CA ASN A 151 15.87 17.03 1.57
C ASN A 151 14.80 16.04 2.05
N ASP A 152 14.12 15.36 1.13
CA ASP A 152 13.05 14.40 1.43
C ASP A 152 13.50 12.95 1.37
N PHE A 153 14.80 12.69 1.24
CA PHE A 153 15.35 11.34 1.06
C PHE A 153 16.47 11.01 2.06
N ASN A 154 16.45 9.78 2.59
CA ASN A 154 17.34 9.36 3.68
C ASN A 154 18.83 9.42 3.32
N VAL A 155 19.20 8.99 2.12
CA VAL A 155 20.60 9.05 1.64
C VAL A 155 21.09 10.50 1.55
N LYS A 156 20.25 11.42 1.07
CA LYS A 156 20.59 12.83 0.91
C LYS A 156 20.67 13.59 2.24
N LEU A 157 19.91 13.13 3.23
CA LEU A 157 20.01 13.60 4.62
C LEU A 157 21.20 12.98 5.39
N GLY A 158 21.97 12.09 4.78
CA GLY A 158 23.13 11.44 5.41
C GLY A 158 22.76 10.39 6.46
N LEU A 159 21.56 9.82 6.38
CA LEU A 159 21.06 8.81 7.33
C LEU A 159 21.49 7.39 6.96
N CYS A 160 21.82 7.17 5.70
CA CYS A 160 22.39 5.91 5.23
C CYS A 160 23.88 5.82 5.64
N PRO A 161 24.31 4.76 6.34
CA PRO A 161 25.70 4.62 6.79
C PRO A 161 26.68 4.14 5.68
N THR A 162 26.19 3.83 4.48
CA THR A 162 27.03 3.29 3.39
C THR A 162 27.46 4.40 2.43
N ASP A 163 28.70 4.32 1.94
CA ASP A 163 29.30 5.38 1.12
C ASP A 163 28.61 5.55 -0.24
N ASP A 164 28.06 4.47 -0.80
CA ASP A 164 27.34 4.47 -2.07
C ASP A 164 25.82 4.64 -1.90
N GLY A 165 25.34 4.76 -0.66
CA GLY A 165 23.93 4.90 -0.33
C GLY A 165 23.10 3.62 -0.49
N GLY A 166 23.72 2.48 -0.82
CA GLY A 166 23.04 1.21 -1.11
C GLY A 166 22.88 0.30 0.12
N ILE A 167 22.04 -0.73 -0.03
CA ILE A 167 21.90 -1.84 0.93
C ILE A 167 22.81 -3.01 0.53
N HIS A 168 23.65 -3.47 1.47
CA HIS A 168 24.68 -4.48 1.36
C HIS A 168 24.60 -5.54 2.49
N ASP A 169 24.28 -5.14 3.73
CA ASP A 169 24.05 -6.07 4.85
C ASP A 169 22.58 -6.09 5.28
N ILE A 170 21.87 -7.16 4.89
CA ILE A 170 20.46 -7.37 5.24
C ILE A 170 20.21 -7.57 6.75
N ASN A 171 21.26 -7.81 7.55
CA ASN A 171 21.16 -7.89 9.01
C ASN A 171 21.36 -6.52 9.68
N ASN A 172 21.83 -5.51 8.95
CA ASN A 172 21.96 -4.16 9.45
C ASN A 172 20.60 -3.43 9.31
N THR A 173 19.91 -3.26 10.44
CA THR A 173 18.58 -2.64 10.45
C THR A 173 18.58 -1.16 10.10
N VAL A 174 19.73 -0.47 10.21
CA VAL A 174 19.85 0.93 9.80
C VAL A 174 19.90 1.00 8.28
N GLU A 175 20.76 0.19 7.67
CA GLU A 175 20.88 0.11 6.22
C GLU A 175 19.56 -0.29 5.56
N MET A 176 18.89 -1.33 6.10
CA MET A 176 17.58 -1.80 5.62
C MET A 176 16.45 -0.76 5.65
N ARG A 177 16.62 0.36 6.36
CA ARG A 177 15.56 1.37 6.58
C ARG A 177 15.91 2.78 6.10
N TYR A 178 17.18 3.04 5.80
CA TYR A 178 17.66 4.39 5.48
C TYR A 178 18.51 4.44 4.21
N CYS A 179 18.83 3.29 3.59
CA CYS A 179 19.59 3.22 2.35
C CYS A 179 18.71 2.81 1.17
N ASN A 180 19.17 3.11 -0.04
CA ASN A 180 18.46 2.81 -1.27
C ASN A 180 18.47 1.31 -1.56
N LEU A 181 17.28 0.70 -1.60
CA LEU A 181 17.09 -0.65 -2.09
C LEU A 181 17.37 -0.68 -3.60
N LEU A 182 18.47 -1.32 -4.01
CA LEU A 182 18.86 -1.44 -5.43
C LEU A 182 18.92 -0.09 -6.17
N GLY A 183 19.29 0.98 -5.47
CA GLY A 183 19.38 2.33 -6.04
C GLY A 183 18.06 3.11 -6.12
N LEU A 184 16.95 2.56 -5.59
CA LEU A 184 15.67 3.24 -5.48
C LEU A 184 15.71 4.28 -4.36
N SER A 185 15.36 5.53 -4.66
CA SER A 185 15.55 6.67 -3.78
C SER A 185 14.64 6.59 -2.55
N ASP A 186 15.22 6.34 -1.38
CA ASP A 186 14.53 6.00 -0.14
C ASP A 186 13.97 7.23 0.60
N ILE A 187 12.65 7.27 0.80
CA ILE A 187 11.91 8.45 1.30
C ILE A 187 12.13 8.64 2.81
N HIS A 188 12.36 9.88 3.23
CA HIS A 188 12.41 10.25 4.64
C HIS A 188 11.02 10.53 5.21
N TYR A 189 10.70 9.83 6.31
CA TYR A 189 9.41 9.93 7.02
C TYR A 189 9.51 10.61 8.39
N GLY A 190 10.71 11.01 8.80
CA GLY A 190 11.00 11.46 10.15
C GLY A 190 10.89 12.98 10.36
N GLU A 191 11.30 13.40 11.55
CA GLU A 191 11.24 14.80 11.98
C GLU A 191 12.24 15.73 11.27
N LEU A 192 13.27 15.19 10.61
CA LEU A 192 14.31 16.03 9.99
C LEU A 192 13.80 16.85 8.81
N ASN A 193 12.72 16.39 8.15
CA ASN A 193 11.98 17.17 7.17
C ASN A 193 10.55 17.51 7.63
N ASP A 194 10.34 17.63 8.95
CA ASP A 194 9.02 17.95 9.53
C ASP A 194 7.92 16.96 9.09
N TYR A 195 8.24 15.67 9.00
CA TYR A 195 7.33 14.61 8.57
C TYR A 195 6.74 14.81 7.16
N TYR A 196 7.36 15.64 6.32
CA TYR A 196 6.82 16.00 5.01
C TYR A 196 6.56 14.78 4.11
N GLY A 197 7.48 13.80 4.09
CA GLY A 197 7.28 12.54 3.36
C GLY A 197 6.03 11.79 3.81
N ARG A 198 5.79 11.73 5.13
CA ARG A 198 4.59 11.10 5.71
C ARG A 198 3.33 11.80 5.27
N ASP A 199 3.30 13.13 5.35
CA ASP A 199 2.13 13.93 5.01
C ASP A 199 1.78 13.81 3.52
N LYS A 200 2.80 13.74 2.64
CA LYS A 200 2.59 13.52 1.22
C LYS A 200 1.98 12.17 0.89
N ILE A 201 2.42 11.10 1.57
CA ILE A 201 1.81 9.77 1.41
C ILE A 201 0.38 9.75 1.94
N LEU A 202 0.15 10.29 3.13
CA LEU A 202 -1.18 10.29 3.74
C LEU A 202 -2.20 11.07 2.90
N ALA A 203 -1.77 12.09 2.17
CA ALA A 203 -2.64 12.80 1.23
C ALA A 203 -3.12 11.94 0.03
N GLN A 204 -2.56 10.74 -0.16
CA GLN A 204 -2.94 9.79 -1.22
C GLN A 204 -3.80 8.62 -0.73
N LEU A 205 -3.96 8.45 0.59
CA LEU A 205 -4.73 7.37 1.22
C LEU A 205 -6.12 7.85 1.67
#